data_AF-A0A549Y8V6-F1
#
_entry.id   AF-A0A549Y8V6-F1
#
_cell.length_a   1.000
_cell.length_b   1.000
_cell.length_c   1.000
_cell.angle_alpha   90.00
_cell.angle_beta   90.00
_cell.angle_gamma   90.00
#
_symmetry.space_group_name_H-M   'P 1'
#
loop_
_entity.id
_entity.type
_entity.pdbx_description
1 polymer ?
#
loop_
_entity_poly.entity_id
_entity_poly.type
_entity_poly.pdbx_seq_one_letter_code
_entity_poly.pdbx_strand_id
1 'polypeptide(L)'
;MSNMESIYSFKYWTVWQGSGLTSIKTSNRNFESYFCLPYNPAGEDLPYSKSGHSVPRRLFDMEDENFVLIGSSLWNKIGDSTDTYDELMDVFDEAGRDSLDCIRREYFGL
;
A
#
# COMPACT_ATOMS: atom_id res chain seq x y z
N MET A 1 16.78 -3.39 15.40
CA MET A 1 15.39 -3.38 15.94
C MET A 1 14.51 -2.39 15.15
N SER A 2 14.40 -2.52 13.81
CA SER A 2 13.74 -1.49 12.97
C SER A 2 12.53 -1.99 12.13
N ASN A 3 12.51 -3.27 11.72
CA ASN A 3 11.50 -3.74 10.77
C ASN A 3 10.11 -4.03 11.37
N MET A 4 10.01 -4.23 12.69
CA MET A 4 8.74 -4.60 13.30
C MET A 4 7.85 -3.37 13.53
N GLU A 5 8.43 -2.24 13.93
CA GLU A 5 7.75 -0.95 14.13
C GLU A 5 7.12 -0.43 12.83
N SER A 6 7.79 -0.61 11.68
CA SER A 6 7.27 -0.26 10.34
C SER A 6 5.97 -1.01 10.01
N ILE A 7 5.95 -2.34 10.23
CA ILE A 7 4.80 -3.19 9.94
C ILE A 7 3.64 -2.91 10.91
N TYR A 8 3.93 -2.65 12.19
CA TYR A 8 2.90 -2.26 13.15
C TYR A 8 2.33 -0.88 12.84
N SER A 9 3.16 0.11 12.51
CA SER A 9 2.74 1.45 12.07
C SER A 9 1.84 1.38 10.83
N PHE A 10 2.18 0.52 9.87
CA PHE A 10 1.38 0.29 8.67
C PHE A 10 -0.01 -0.26 9.00
N LYS A 11 -0.09 -1.21 9.95
CA LYS A 11 -1.34 -1.81 10.42
C LYS A 11 -2.24 -0.78 11.13
N TYR A 12 -1.66 0.15 11.90
CA TYR A 12 -2.41 1.21 12.57
C TYR A 12 -2.94 2.27 11.60
N TRP A 13 -2.26 2.55 10.49
CA TRP A 13 -2.72 3.50 9.49
C TRP A 13 -3.97 3.02 8.73
N THR A 14 -4.07 1.73 8.41
CA THR A 14 -5.27 1.13 7.79
C THR A 14 -6.53 1.18 8.65
N VAL A 15 -6.40 1.19 9.99
CA VAL A 15 -7.56 1.23 10.90
C VAL A 15 -8.15 2.64 11.03
N TRP A 16 -7.39 3.69 10.71
CA TRP A 16 -7.81 5.09 10.86
C TRP A 16 -8.50 5.69 9.62
N GLN A 17 -8.87 4.89 8.61
CA GLN A 17 -9.52 5.42 7.39
C GLN A 17 -11.06 5.32 7.42
N GLY A 18 -11.66 4.65 8.41
CA GLY A 18 -13.10 4.32 8.41
C GLY A 18 -14.07 5.49 8.65
N SER A 19 -13.68 6.50 9.43
CA SER A 19 -14.60 7.58 9.86
C SER A 19 -14.42 8.91 9.12
N GLY A 20 -13.32 9.06 8.35
CA GLY A 20 -12.97 10.32 7.67
C GLY A 20 -13.51 10.45 6.24
N LEU A 21 -13.63 9.31 5.53
CA LEU A 21 -13.96 9.24 4.11
C LEU A 21 -15.33 9.90 3.79
N THR A 22 -16.34 9.68 4.63
CA THR A 22 -17.68 10.26 4.45
C THR A 22 -17.72 11.76 4.74
N SER A 23 -16.94 12.24 5.71
CA SER A 23 -16.90 13.65 6.13
C SER A 23 -16.32 14.56 5.05
N ILE A 24 -15.26 14.11 4.37
CA ILE A 24 -14.57 14.87 3.31
C ILE A 24 -15.46 15.01 2.06
N LYS A 25 -16.15 13.95 1.64
CA LYS A 25 -17.10 14.03 0.53
C LYS A 25 -18.29 14.94 0.83
N THR A 26 -18.75 14.99 2.08
CA THR A 26 -19.85 15.88 2.47
C THR A 26 -19.46 17.35 2.56
N SER A 27 -18.20 17.66 2.87
CA SER A 27 -17.73 19.04 3.04
C SER A 27 -17.37 19.72 1.72
N ASN A 28 -16.90 18.97 0.71
CA ASN A 28 -16.67 19.50 -0.63
C ASN A 28 -16.79 18.39 -1.68
N ARG A 29 -17.76 18.56 -2.60
CA ARG A 29 -18.08 17.59 -3.66
C ARG A 29 -16.99 17.42 -4.72
N ASN A 30 -16.00 18.31 -4.75
CA ASN A 30 -14.90 18.23 -5.71
C ASN A 30 -13.74 17.35 -5.23
N PHE A 31 -13.80 16.78 -4.02
CA PHE A 31 -12.79 15.83 -3.55
C PHE A 31 -13.17 14.39 -3.90
N GLU A 32 -12.24 13.72 -4.57
CA GLU A 32 -12.27 12.27 -4.74
C GLU A 32 -11.73 11.60 -3.48
N SER A 33 -12.33 10.48 -3.10
CA SER A 33 -12.00 9.79 -1.85
C SER A 33 -11.87 8.31 -2.13
N TYR A 34 -10.72 7.75 -1.78
CA TYR A 34 -10.36 6.37 -2.08
C TYR A 34 -10.02 5.60 -0.81
N PHE A 35 -10.33 4.31 -0.79
CA PHE A 35 -9.77 3.36 0.14
C PHE A 35 -8.49 2.79 -0.45
N CYS A 36 -7.37 2.97 0.23
CA CYS A 36 -6.05 2.72 -0.36
C CYS A 36 -5.24 1.67 0.42
N LEU A 37 -4.56 0.78 -0.31
CA LEU A 37 -3.52 -0.10 0.20
C LEU A 37 -2.24 0.13 -0.61
N PRO A 38 -1.06 0.28 0.03
CA PRO A 38 0.18 0.57 -0.70
C PRO A 38 0.75 -0.61 -1.47
N TYR A 39 0.27 -1.83 -1.20
CA TYR A 39 0.69 -3.08 -1.83
C TYR A 39 -0.49 -4.04 -1.83
N ASN A 40 -0.54 -4.92 -2.82
CA ASN A 40 -1.51 -6.01 -2.87
C ASN A 40 -0.99 -7.23 -2.10
N PRO A 41 -1.66 -7.67 -1.01
CA PRO A 41 -1.22 -8.86 -0.28
C PRO A 41 -1.32 -10.16 -1.10
N ALA A 42 -2.10 -10.15 -2.19
CA ALA A 42 -2.13 -11.26 -3.14
C ALA A 42 -0.93 -11.28 -4.10
N GLY A 43 -0.14 -10.21 -4.17
CA GLY A 43 0.80 -9.93 -5.26
C GLY A 43 0.18 -8.96 -6.29
N GLU A 44 1.01 -8.12 -6.90
CA GLU A 44 0.57 -7.00 -7.75
C GLU A 44 -0.27 -7.45 -8.95
N ASP A 45 0.11 -8.55 -9.59
CA ASP A 45 -0.59 -9.13 -10.76
C ASP A 45 -1.78 -10.04 -10.41
N LEU A 46 -2.11 -10.15 -9.12
CA LEU A 46 -3.15 -11.07 -8.65
C LEU A 46 -4.33 -10.30 -8.07
N PRO A 47 -5.58 -10.71 -8.34
CA PRO A 47 -6.73 -10.05 -7.73
C PRO A 47 -6.66 -10.14 -6.21
N TYR A 48 -7.11 -9.09 -5.51
CA TYR A 48 -7.06 -9.02 -4.05
C TYR A 48 -7.75 -10.23 -3.40
N SER A 49 -8.78 -10.77 -4.06
CA SER A 49 -9.45 -12.02 -3.67
C SER A 49 -8.54 -13.22 -3.39
N LYS A 50 -7.33 -13.29 -3.97
CA LYS A 50 -6.35 -14.37 -3.74
C LYS A 50 -5.46 -14.16 -2.52
N SER A 51 -5.53 -13.01 -1.84
CA SER A 51 -4.70 -12.70 -0.66
C SER A 51 -4.97 -13.59 0.56
N GLY A 52 -6.10 -14.30 0.61
CA GLY A 52 -6.56 -14.98 1.82
C GLY A 52 -7.10 -14.04 2.90
N HIS A 53 -7.06 -12.72 2.68
CA HIS A 53 -7.60 -11.71 3.61
C HIS A 53 -9.11 -11.54 3.40
N SER A 54 -9.89 -12.30 4.16
CA SER A 54 -11.35 -12.32 4.03
C SER A 54 -12.05 -11.14 4.72
N VAL A 55 -11.42 -10.50 5.72
CA VAL A 55 -12.07 -9.44 6.52
C VAL A 55 -12.37 -8.18 5.69
N PRO A 56 -11.41 -7.58 4.96
CA PRO A 56 -11.69 -6.38 4.17
C PRO A 56 -12.73 -6.61 3.06
N ARG A 57 -12.67 -7.77 2.38
CA ARG A 57 -13.63 -8.17 1.33
C ARG A 57 -15.07 -8.32 1.80
N ARG A 58 -15.31 -8.49 3.11
CA ARG A 58 -16.67 -8.53 3.66
C ARG A 58 -17.26 -7.14 3.90
N LEU A 59 -16.41 -6.12 3.94
CA LEU A 59 -16.78 -4.75 4.25
C LEU A 59 -16.78 -3.84 3.02
N PHE A 60 -15.88 -4.12 2.06
CA PHE A 60 -15.70 -3.33 0.85
C PHE A 60 -15.61 -4.23 -0.38
N ASP A 61 -16.04 -3.71 -1.53
CA ASP A 61 -15.70 -4.27 -2.82
C ASP A 61 -14.27 -3.87 -3.17
N MET A 62 -13.33 -4.79 -2.92
CA MET A 62 -11.90 -4.54 -3.05
C MET A 62 -11.42 -4.51 -4.51
N GLU A 63 -12.29 -4.84 -5.47
CA GLU A 63 -11.99 -4.85 -6.90
C GLU A 63 -12.62 -3.63 -7.62
N ASP A 64 -13.27 -2.71 -6.89
CA ASP A 64 -13.84 -1.48 -7.46
C ASP A 64 -12.77 -0.39 -7.60
N GLU A 65 -12.13 -0.35 -8.78
CA GLU A 65 -11.07 0.61 -9.12
C GLU A 65 -11.50 2.08 -9.03
N ASN A 66 -12.81 2.39 -8.98
CA ASN A 66 -13.27 3.78 -8.83
C ASN A 66 -13.14 4.30 -7.39
N PHE A 67 -13.07 3.40 -6.41
CA PHE A 67 -13.02 3.75 -4.99
C PHE A 67 -11.90 3.05 -4.23
N VAL A 68 -11.29 2.02 -4.79
CA VAL A 68 -10.23 1.23 -4.17
C VAL A 68 -8.97 1.32 -5.00
N LEU A 69 -7.87 1.76 -4.39
CA LEU A 69 -6.55 1.85 -5.01
C LEU A 69 -5.58 0.96 -4.25
N ILE A 70 -4.94 0.02 -4.95
CA ILE A 70 -4.03 -0.96 -4.37
C ILE A 70 -2.72 -0.95 -5.16
N GLY A 71 -1.58 -0.94 -4.46
CA GLY A 71 -0.27 -1.09 -5.08
C GLY A 71 0.00 0.00 -6.12
N SER A 72 0.36 -0.42 -7.33
CA SER A 72 0.66 0.42 -8.48
C SER A 72 -0.43 1.47 -8.74
N SER A 73 -1.70 1.08 -8.71
CA SER A 73 -2.84 2.00 -8.94
C SER A 73 -2.87 3.16 -7.93
N LEU A 74 -2.48 2.92 -6.67
CA LEU A 74 -2.36 3.97 -5.67
C LEU A 74 -1.21 4.92 -5.99
N TRP A 75 -0.01 4.36 -6.19
CA TRP A 75 1.20 5.15 -6.38
C TRP A 75 1.17 5.97 -7.67
N ASN A 76 0.63 5.39 -8.74
CA ASN A 76 0.42 6.05 -10.01
C ASN A 76 -0.60 7.19 -9.92
N LYS A 77 -1.68 7.03 -9.14
CA LYS A 77 -2.64 8.11 -8.87
C LYS A 77 -2.02 9.24 -8.06
N ILE A 78 -1.15 8.94 -7.09
CA ILE A 78 -0.45 9.95 -6.28
C ILE A 78 0.60 10.70 -7.11
N GLY A 79 1.35 9.99 -7.93
CA GLY A 79 2.39 10.57 -8.78
C GLY A 79 1.88 11.22 -10.06
N ASP A 80 0.58 11.08 -10.36
CA ASP A 80 -0.04 11.54 -11.61
C ASP A 80 0.71 11.03 -12.86
N SER A 81 1.16 9.78 -12.80
CA SER A 81 1.94 9.11 -13.85
C SER A 81 1.68 7.60 -13.83
N THR A 82 1.78 6.93 -14.97
CA THR A 82 1.62 5.47 -15.08
C THR A 82 2.81 4.69 -14.54
N ASP A 83 3.95 5.36 -14.33
CA ASP A 83 5.23 4.70 -14.10
C ASP A 83 5.78 4.99 -12.69
N THR A 84 5.09 5.81 -11.88
CA THR A 84 5.55 6.20 -10.54
C THR A 84 5.80 5.02 -9.64
N TYR A 85 4.96 3.98 -9.71
CA TYR A 85 5.17 2.77 -8.93
C TYR A 85 6.51 2.10 -9.26
N ASP A 86 6.81 1.95 -10.55
CA ASP A 86 8.02 1.28 -11.01
C ASP A 86 9.26 2.12 -10.67
N GLU A 87 9.17 3.44 -10.85
CA GLU A 87 10.22 4.38 -10.43
C GLU A 87 10.51 4.27 -8.92
N LEU A 88 9.47 4.14 -8.09
CA LEU A 88 9.63 3.93 -6.66
C LEU A 88 10.27 2.57 -6.36
N MET A 89 9.89 1.51 -7.06
CA MET A 89 10.51 0.19 -6.90
C MET A 89 11.99 0.22 -7.25
N ASP A 90 12.38 0.91 -8.32
CA ASP A 90 13.79 1.08 -8.71
C ASP A 90 14.60 1.77 -7.60
N VAL A 91 14.05 2.83 -7.01
CA VAL A 91 14.68 3.55 -5.89
C VAL A 91 14.79 2.65 -4.65
N PHE A 92 13.75 1.87 -4.33
CA PHE A 92 13.78 0.95 -3.20
C PHE A 92 14.77 -0.20 -3.42
N ASP A 93 14.90 -0.71 -4.64
CA ASP A 93 15.87 -1.74 -4.98
C ASP A 93 17.30 -1.22 -4.88
N GLU A 94 17.55 0.01 -5.33
CA GLU A 94 18.85 0.66 -5.17
C GLU A 94 19.22 0.81 -3.68
N ALA A 95 18.36 1.43 -2.88
CA ALA A 95 18.58 1.61 -1.43
C ALA A 95 18.60 0.28 -0.66
N GLY A 96 17.89 -0.72 -1.16
CA GLY A 96 17.76 -2.05 -0.60
C GLY A 96 19.05 -2.85 -0.70
N ARG A 97 19.88 -2.65 -1.73
CA ARG A 97 21.17 -3.36 -1.91
C ARG A 97 22.12 -3.11 -0.74
N ASP A 98 22.34 -1.84 -0.40
CA ASP A 98 23.23 -1.46 0.71
C ASP A 98 22.72 -2.00 2.04
N SER A 99 21.40 -1.92 2.24
CA SER A 99 20.73 -2.44 3.43
C SER A 99 20.84 -3.97 3.52
N LEU A 100 20.68 -4.67 2.39
CA LEU A 100 20.75 -6.13 2.31
C LEU A 100 22.17 -6.62 2.61
N ASP A 101 23.20 -5.95 2.11
CA ASP A 101 24.60 -6.29 2.40
C ASP A 101 24.93 -6.11 3.88
N CYS A 102 24.46 -5.02 4.49
CA CYS A 102 24.55 -4.82 5.93
C CYS A 102 23.83 -5.94 6.70
N ILE A 103 22.60 -6.27 6.33
CA ILE A 103 21.80 -7.32 6.97
C ILE A 103 22.47 -8.69 6.84
N ARG A 104 22.96 -9.05 5.66
CA ARG A 104 23.64 -10.33 5.39
C ARG A 104 24.88 -10.48 6.27
N ARG A 105 25.72 -9.45 6.29
CA ARG A 105 26.96 -9.46 7.07
C ARG A 105 26.70 -9.49 8.58
N GLU A 106 25.80 -8.63 9.07
CA GLU A 106 25.67 -8.35 10.50
C GLU A 106 24.67 -9.27 11.22
N TYR A 107 23.66 -9.78 10.51
CA TYR A 107 22.59 -10.58 11.13
C TYR A 107 22.57 -12.03 10.63
N PHE A 108 23.01 -12.30 9.41
CA PHE A 108 23.02 -13.67 8.85
C PHE A 108 24.41 -14.31 8.76
N GLY A 109 25.48 -13.54 8.96
CA GLY A 109 26.86 -14.04 8.90
C GLY A 109 27.25 -14.61 7.53
N LEU A 110 26.60 -14.13 6.47
CA LEU A 110 26.80 -14.51 5.07
C LEU A 110 27.65 -13.47 4.34
#